data_AF-A0A9N9JT99-F1
#
_entry.id   AF-A0A9N9JT99-F1
#
_cell.length_a   1.000
_cell.length_b   1.000
_cell.length_c   1.000
_cell.angle_alpha   90.00
_cell.angle_beta   90.00
_cell.angle_gamma   90.00
#
_symmetry.space_group_name_H-M   'P 1'
#
loop_
_entity.id
_entity.type
_entity.pdbx_description
1 polymer ?
#
loop_
_entity_poly.entity_id
_entity_poly.type
_entity_poly.pdbx_seq_one_letter_code
_entity_poly.pdbx_strand_id
1 'polypeptide(L)'
;MANLTTYTYEDIPIDNNTIKYFLSANSNKLSYAEFIKVLSLGKENFLDTFEKALNEATNKLSAYFWECPPVHKAMKNKPFEFVVTKSTALNYNKQDYSSFKEKITNNFTKNAPKEQQIKFWQEVAIKLAECLEI
;
A
#
# COMPACT_ATOMS: atom_id res chain seq x y z
N MET A 1 -23.68 18.63 -1.52
CA MET A 1 -23.24 17.44 -0.75
C MET A 1 -22.10 16.82 -1.52
N ALA A 2 -20.90 16.72 -0.95
CA ALA A 2 -19.79 16.04 -1.62
C ALA A 2 -20.07 14.52 -1.57
N ASN A 3 -20.09 13.86 -2.73
CA ASN A 3 -20.20 12.39 -2.78
C ASN A 3 -18.98 11.79 -2.08
N LEU A 4 -19.20 11.06 -0.99
CA LEU A 4 -18.14 10.37 -0.27
C LEU A 4 -17.65 9.21 -1.16
N THR A 5 -16.40 9.30 -1.63
CA THR A 5 -15.79 8.20 -2.39
C THR A 5 -15.63 7.00 -1.46
N THR A 6 -16.18 5.85 -1.84
CA THR A 6 -16.01 4.61 -1.09
C THR A 6 -14.86 3.82 -1.70
N TYR A 7 -13.91 3.40 -0.88
CA TYR A 7 -12.78 2.58 -1.29
C TYR A 7 -12.98 1.15 -0.81
N THR A 8 -12.64 0.18 -1.66
CA THR A 8 -12.70 -1.26 -1.36
C THR A 8 -11.50 -1.96 -1.98
N TYR A 9 -11.29 -3.24 -1.64
CA TYR A 9 -10.35 -4.11 -2.32
C TYR A 9 -10.98 -5.46 -2.60
N GLU A 10 -10.42 -6.16 -3.57
CA GLU A 10 -10.67 -7.58 -3.83
C GLU A 10 -9.34 -8.32 -3.80
N ASP A 11 -9.36 -9.57 -3.33
CA ASP A 11 -8.22 -10.47 -3.37
C ASP A 11 -8.52 -11.70 -4.23
N ILE A 12 -7.53 -12.13 -5.00
CA ILE A 12 -7.59 -13.28 -5.90
C ILE A 12 -6.42 -14.18 -5.53
N PRO A 13 -6.68 -15.35 -4.90
CA PRO A 13 -5.65 -16.36 -4.70
C PRO A 13 -5.09 -16.81 -6.04
N ILE A 14 -3.77 -16.71 -6.21
CA ILE A 14 -3.05 -17.24 -7.37
C ILE A 14 -2.64 -18.69 -7.10
N ASP A 15 -2.17 -18.95 -5.89
CA ASP A 15 -1.86 -20.29 -5.34
C ASP A 15 -1.90 -20.25 -3.80
N ASN A 16 -1.46 -21.33 -3.13
CA ASN A 16 -1.46 -21.44 -1.66
C ASN A 16 -0.51 -20.47 -0.94
N ASN A 17 0.38 -19.82 -1.67
CA ASN A 17 1.41 -18.91 -1.15
C ASN A 17 1.26 -17.49 -1.70
N THR A 18 0.46 -17.29 -2.74
CA THR A 18 0.44 -16.04 -3.50
C THR A 18 -0.97 -15.51 -3.63
N ILE A 19 -1.20 -14.26 -3.22
CA ILE A 19 -2.48 -13.58 -3.31
C ILE A 19 -2.29 -12.27 -4.06
N LYS A 20 -3.12 -12.03 -5.08
CA LYS A 20 -3.15 -10.77 -5.82
C LYS A 20 -4.29 -9.88 -5.31
N TYR A 21 -4.05 -8.59 -5.23
CA TYR A 21 -5.03 -7.60 -4.76
C TYR A 21 -5.28 -6.52 -5.81
N PHE A 22 -6.53 -6.06 -5.89
CA PHE A 22 -6.92 -4.85 -6.61
C PHE A 22 -7.63 -3.89 -5.67
N LEU A 23 -7.34 -2.59 -5.79
CA LEU A 23 -8.04 -1.52 -5.07
C LEU A 23 -9.07 -0.86 -5.97
N SER A 24 -10.22 -0.52 -5.41
CA SER A 24 -11.32 0.11 -6.15
C SER A 24 -11.82 1.39 -5.48
N ALA A 25 -12.29 2.34 -6.29
CA ALA A 25 -13.05 3.50 -5.86
C ALA A 25 -14.43 3.45 -6.53
N ASN A 26 -15.50 3.49 -5.72
CA ASN A 26 -16.88 3.38 -6.20
C ASN A 26 -17.07 2.19 -7.16
N SER A 27 -16.54 1.02 -6.77
CA SER A 27 -16.59 -0.24 -7.52
C SER A 27 -15.77 -0.31 -8.82
N ASN A 28 -15.01 0.73 -9.17
CA ASN A 28 -14.08 0.69 -10.30
C ASN A 28 -12.65 0.52 -9.80
N LYS A 29 -11.89 -0.39 -10.42
CA LYS A 29 -10.47 -0.57 -10.11
C LYS A 29 -9.71 0.72 -10.36
N LEU A 30 -8.94 1.15 -9.37
CA LEU A 30 -8.02 2.26 -9.52
C LEU A 30 -6.98 1.89 -10.56
N SER A 31 -6.68 2.80 -11.49
CA SER A 31 -5.46 2.71 -12.28
C SER A 31 -4.22 3.03 -11.44
N TYR A 32 -3.01 2.76 -11.94
CA TYR A 32 -1.78 3.19 -11.29
C TYR A 32 -1.74 4.70 -11.04
N ALA A 33 -2.15 5.51 -12.02
CA ALA A 33 -2.20 6.96 -11.87
C ALA A 33 -3.18 7.40 -10.78
N GLU A 34 -4.36 6.79 -10.72
CA GLU A 34 -5.36 7.11 -9.69
C GLU A 34 -4.94 6.63 -8.31
N PHE A 35 -4.34 5.45 -8.20
CA PHE A 35 -3.76 4.95 -6.96
C PHE A 35 -2.73 5.94 -6.41
N ILE A 36 -1.76 6.35 -7.22
CA ILE A 36 -0.72 7.31 -6.82
C ILE A 36 -1.33 8.66 -6.43
N LYS A 37 -2.31 9.14 -7.19
CA LYS A 37 -3.03 10.38 -6.87
C LYS A 37 -3.77 10.28 -5.55
N VAL A 38 -4.47 9.19 -5.27
CA VAL A 38 -5.21 9.03 -4.01
C VAL A 38 -4.24 8.87 -2.83
N LEU A 39 -3.14 8.15 -3.04
CA LEU A 39 -2.07 7.99 -2.07
C LEU A 39 -1.41 9.34 -1.73
N SER A 40 -1.10 10.17 -2.73
CA SER A 40 -0.51 11.50 -2.52
C SER A 40 -1.47 12.49 -1.84
N LEU A 41 -2.77 12.29 -2.00
CA LEU A 41 -3.75 13.10 -1.26
C LEU A 41 -3.87 12.69 0.20
N GLY A 42 -3.30 11.55 0.60
CA GLY A 42 -3.37 11.04 1.98
C GLY A 42 -4.81 10.87 2.47
N LYS A 43 -5.71 10.44 1.58
CA LYS A 43 -7.13 10.28 1.94
C LYS A 43 -7.28 9.19 3.01
N GLU A 44 -7.74 9.57 4.19
CA GLU A 44 -7.82 8.69 5.36
C GLU A 44 -8.60 7.40 5.07
N ASN A 45 -9.80 7.50 4.48
CA ASN A 45 -10.62 6.33 4.18
C ASN A 45 -10.00 5.37 3.14
N PHE A 46 -9.12 5.88 2.28
CA PHE A 46 -8.34 5.06 1.37
C PHE A 46 -7.20 4.36 2.11
N LEU A 47 -6.45 5.08 2.94
CA LEU A 47 -5.35 4.51 3.73
C LEU A 47 -5.87 3.40 4.66
N ASP A 48 -6.98 3.63 5.36
CA ASP A 48 -7.63 2.61 6.19
C ASP A 48 -7.98 1.36 5.39
N THR A 49 -8.47 1.53 4.16
CA THR A 49 -8.83 0.42 3.27
C THR A 49 -7.59 -0.34 2.82
N PHE A 50 -6.52 0.38 2.47
CA PHE A 50 -5.28 -0.22 2.03
C PHE A 50 -4.55 -0.97 3.16
N GLU A 51 -4.51 -0.39 4.37
CA GLU A 51 -3.97 -1.04 5.56
C GLU A 51 -4.75 -2.31 5.92
N LYS A 52 -6.09 -2.28 5.81
CA LYS A 52 -6.93 -3.48 6.00
C LYS A 52 -6.52 -4.60 5.04
N ALA A 53 -6.31 -4.31 3.76
CA ALA A 53 -5.89 -5.32 2.78
C ALA A 53 -4.55 -5.99 3.16
N LEU A 54 -3.58 -5.20 3.64
CA LEU A 54 -2.28 -5.71 4.12
C LEU A 54 -2.40 -6.51 5.43
N ASN A 55 -3.24 -6.05 6.36
CA ASN A 55 -3.48 -6.77 7.62
C ASN A 55 -4.17 -8.12 7.36
N GLU A 56 -5.10 -8.19 6.41
CA GLU A 56 -5.69 -9.47 6.01
C GLU A 56 -4.68 -10.43 5.37
N ALA A 57 -3.77 -9.92 4.53
CA ALA A 57 -2.65 -10.72 4.01
C ALA A 57 -1.77 -11.28 5.14
N THR A 58 -1.51 -10.47 6.17
CA THR A 58 -0.76 -10.88 7.37
C THR A 58 -1.46 -12.05 8.09
N ASN A 59 -2.78 -11.96 8.26
CA ASN A 59 -3.56 -13.03 8.89
C ASN A 59 -3.55 -14.33 8.06
N LYS A 60 -3.52 -14.24 6.72
CA LYS A 60 -3.53 -15.40 5.82
C LYS A 60 -2.15 -16.07 5.69
N LEU A 61 -1.07 -15.30 5.61
CA LEU A 61 0.26 -15.80 5.21
C LEU A 61 1.31 -15.79 6.34
N SER A 62 1.02 -15.13 7.46
CA SER A 62 1.91 -14.89 8.61
C SER A 62 3.14 -14.01 8.32
N ALA A 63 3.84 -14.25 7.20
CA ALA A 63 4.90 -13.40 6.70
C ALA A 63 4.97 -13.48 5.17
N TYR A 64 5.13 -12.33 4.52
CA TYR A 64 5.08 -12.22 3.07
C TYR A 64 5.94 -11.07 2.55
N PHE A 65 6.34 -11.17 1.28
CA PHE A 65 6.79 -10.02 0.51
C PHE A 65 5.59 -9.33 -0.12
N TRP A 66 5.59 -8.00 -0.11
CA TRP A 66 4.62 -7.18 -0.83
C TRP A 66 5.30 -6.59 -2.06
N GLU A 67 4.76 -6.89 -3.23
CA GLU A 67 5.36 -6.51 -4.51
C GLU A 67 4.31 -5.86 -5.41
N CYS A 68 4.71 -4.76 -6.05
CA CYS A 68 3.99 -4.21 -7.19
C CYS A 68 4.65 -4.70 -8.49
N PRO A 69 3.90 -5.00 -9.55
CA PRO A 69 4.46 -5.17 -10.88
C PRO A 69 5.38 -3.99 -11.24
N PRO A 70 6.46 -4.22 -12.02
CA PRO A 70 7.39 -3.17 -12.43
C PRO A 70 6.66 -1.96 -13.01
N VAL A 71 6.79 -0.82 -12.32
CA VAL A 71 6.11 0.42 -12.70
C VAL A 71 6.87 1.05 -13.88
N HIS A 72 6.17 1.23 -14.99
CA HIS A 72 6.67 1.89 -16.20
C HIS A 72 5.52 2.62 -16.90
N LYS A 73 5.85 3.57 -17.78
CA LYS A 73 4.88 4.49 -18.42
C LYS A 73 3.62 3.82 -18.99
N ALA A 74 3.75 2.64 -19.60
CA ALA A 74 2.62 1.90 -20.17
C ALA A 74 1.62 1.36 -19.12
N MET A 75 1.98 1.35 -17.84
CA MET A 75 1.13 0.91 -16.72
C MET A 75 0.19 2.00 -16.21
N LYS A 76 0.42 3.27 -16.59
CA LYS A 76 -0.31 4.43 -16.07
C LYS A 76 -1.83 4.23 -15.99
N ASN A 77 -2.42 3.72 -17.07
CA ASN A 77 -3.86 3.54 -17.21
C ASN A 77 -4.33 2.10 -16.93
N LYS A 78 -3.42 1.18 -16.59
CA LYS A 78 -3.80 -0.17 -16.21
C LYS A 78 -4.30 -0.18 -14.77
N PRO A 79 -5.19 -1.12 -14.40
CA PRO A 79 -5.56 -1.35 -13.01
C PRO A 79 -4.32 -1.52 -12.14
N PHE A 80 -4.26 -0.79 -11.04
CA PHE A 80 -3.29 -0.99 -9.99
C PHE A 80 -3.53 -2.36 -9.35
N GLU A 81 -2.47 -3.14 -9.28
CA GLU A 81 -2.45 -4.42 -8.59
C GLU A 81 -1.17 -4.54 -7.76
N PHE A 82 -1.27 -5.28 -6.67
CA PHE A 82 -0.11 -5.74 -5.92
C PHE A 82 -0.28 -7.21 -5.57
N VAL A 83 0.84 -7.87 -5.30
CA VAL A 83 0.90 -9.27 -4.95
C VAL A 83 1.55 -9.40 -3.58
N VAL A 84 1.03 -10.31 -2.78
CA VAL A 84 1.69 -10.77 -1.56
C VAL A 84 2.09 -12.22 -1.73
N THR A 85 3.37 -12.50 -1.45
CA THR A 85 3.95 -13.84 -1.63
C THR A 85 4.50 -14.31 -0.29
N LYS A 86 3.98 -15.43 0.21
CA LYS A 86 4.39 -16.03 1.49
C LYS A 86 5.90 -16.27 1.50
N SER A 87 6.52 -15.95 2.63
CA SER A 87 7.93 -16.24 2.86
C SER A 87 8.14 -16.77 4.27
N THR A 88 8.42 -18.06 4.38
CA THR A 88 8.71 -18.70 5.66
C THR A 88 10.03 -18.22 6.26
N ALA A 89 10.98 -17.79 5.43
CA ALA A 89 12.25 -17.21 5.88
C ALA A 89 12.04 -15.93 6.69
N LEU A 90 10.97 -15.17 6.41
CA LEU A 90 10.65 -13.95 7.14
C LEU A 90 10.05 -14.21 8.53
N ASN A 91 9.50 -15.40 8.81
CA ASN A 91 8.88 -15.71 10.11
C ASN A 91 9.85 -15.62 11.28
N TYR A 92 11.15 -15.84 11.04
CA TYR A 92 12.18 -15.83 12.08
C TYR A 92 12.90 -14.48 12.17
N ASN A 93 12.62 -13.57 11.25
CA ASN A 93 13.19 -12.23 11.29
C ASN A 93 12.39 -11.38 12.28
N LYS A 94 13.05 -10.97 13.36
CA LYS A 94 12.53 -9.87 14.17
C LYS A 94 12.88 -8.58 13.47
N GLN A 95 11.89 -7.70 13.34
CA GLN A 95 12.11 -6.39 12.78
C GLN A 95 13.14 -5.66 13.65
N ASP A 96 14.31 -5.38 13.08
CA ASP A 96 15.37 -4.64 13.73
C ASP A 96 15.30 -3.17 13.30
N TYR A 97 14.70 -2.38 14.16
CA TYR A 97 14.54 -0.94 13.96
C TYR A 97 15.72 -0.15 14.53
N SER A 98 16.78 -0.80 15.03
CA SER A 98 17.87 -0.14 15.77
C SER A 98 18.52 0.99 14.98
N SER A 99 18.82 0.77 13.70
CA SER A 99 19.37 1.78 12.77
C SER A 99 18.43 2.96 12.50
N PHE A 100 17.14 2.79 12.77
CA PHE A 100 16.12 3.82 12.63
C PHE A 100 15.60 4.30 13.98
N LYS A 101 16.15 3.79 15.10
CA LYS A 101 15.62 4.02 16.44
C LYS A 101 15.51 5.51 16.72
N GLU A 102 16.52 6.32 16.44
CA GLU A 102 16.42 7.78 16.63
C GLU A 102 15.30 8.42 15.80
N LYS A 103 15.10 8.00 14.54
CA LYS A 103 14.03 8.52 13.68
C LYS A 103 12.64 8.08 14.15
N ILE A 104 12.55 6.85 14.65
CA ILE A 104 11.33 6.21 15.15
C ILE A 104 10.95 6.77 16.52
N THR A 105 11.93 7.04 17.39
CA THR A 105 11.73 7.58 18.74
C THR A 105 11.52 9.09 18.73
N ASN A 106 12.06 9.82 17.74
CA ASN A 106 11.91 11.28 17.66
C ASN A 106 10.76 11.78 16.78
N ASN A 107 9.96 10.93 16.13
CA ASN A 107 8.68 11.36 15.53
C ASN A 107 7.82 10.21 15.00
N PHE A 108 8.37 9.03 14.69
CA PHE A 108 7.64 8.14 13.78
C PHE A 108 6.70 7.09 14.38
N THR A 109 6.92 6.51 15.57
CA THR A 109 5.95 5.48 16.05
C THR A 109 5.80 5.39 17.56
N LYS A 110 4.82 6.12 18.06
CA LYS A 110 3.75 5.63 18.95
C LYS A 110 2.59 6.60 18.75
N ASN A 111 1.72 6.30 17.78
CA ASN A 111 0.71 7.22 17.24
C ASN A 111 1.32 8.40 16.47
N ALA A 112 2.00 8.15 15.34
CA ALA A 112 2.35 9.23 14.42
C ALA A 112 1.10 10.08 14.17
N PRO A 113 1.12 11.40 14.45
CA PRO A 113 0.00 12.27 14.15
C PRO A 113 -0.43 12.06 12.69
N LYS A 114 -1.73 12.07 12.39
CA LYS A 114 -2.27 11.81 11.04
C LYS A 114 -1.53 12.55 9.93
N GLU A 115 -1.13 13.79 10.22
CA GLU A 115 -0.35 14.64 9.32
C GLU A 115 0.99 14.01 8.90
N GLN A 116 1.70 13.36 9.80
CA GLN A 116 2.97 12.69 9.49
C GLN A 116 2.76 11.43 8.65
N GLN A 117 1.69 10.68 8.91
CA GLN A 117 1.33 9.50 8.09
C GLN A 117 0.98 9.92 6.66
N ILE A 118 0.18 10.99 6.52
CA ILE A 118 -0.15 11.60 5.23
C ILE A 118 1.11 12.03 4.49
N LYS A 119 2.05 12.69 5.18
CA LYS A 119 3.31 13.16 4.59
C LYS A 119 4.19 12.01 4.08
N PHE A 120 4.29 10.91 4.83
CA PHE A 120 5.03 9.73 4.38
C PHE A 120 4.45 9.18 3.07
N TRP A 121 3.12 9.02 2.99
CA TRP A 121 2.47 8.51 1.79
C TRP A 121 2.55 9.47 0.60
N GLN A 122 2.57 10.78 0.85
CA GLN A 122 2.89 11.80 -0.15
C GLN A 122 4.27 11.61 -0.77
N GLU A 123 5.30 11.42 0.04
CA GLU A 123 6.67 11.20 -0.44
C GLU A 123 6.79 9.91 -1.27
N VAL A 124 6.13 8.83 -0.83
CA VAL A 124 6.04 7.57 -1.59
C VAL A 124 5.37 7.80 -2.94
N ALA A 125 4.25 8.53 -2.96
CA ALA A 125 3.51 8.79 -4.18
C ALA A 125 4.31 9.64 -5.17
N ILE A 126 5.09 10.63 -4.71
CA ILE A 126 5.98 11.43 -5.57
C ILE A 126 6.98 10.53 -6.29
N LYS A 127 7.67 9.64 -5.57
CA LYS A 127 8.65 8.71 -6.17
C LYS A 127 8.00 7.77 -7.19
N LEU A 128 6.79 7.32 -6.92
CA LEU A 128 6.04 6.48 -7.85
C LEU A 128 5.61 7.25 -9.10
N ALA A 129 5.25 8.52 -8.95
CA ALA A 129 4.87 9.41 -10.06
C ALA A 129 6.05 9.66 -11.01
N GLU A 130 7.26 9.87 -10.47
CA GLU A 130 8.49 9.99 -11.26
C GLU A 130 8.72 8.77 -12.16
N CYS A 131 8.52 7.55 -11.66
CA CYS A 131 8.65 6.32 -12.46
C CYS A 131 7.61 6.20 -13.58
N LEU A 132 6.48 6.91 -13.47
CA LEU A 132 5.39 6.91 -14.45
C LEU A 132 5.42 8.12 -15.39
N GLU A 133 6.34 9.07 -15.18
CA GLU A 133 6.38 10.37 -15.86
C GLU A 133 5.04 11.14 -15.74
N ILE A 134 4.47 11.20 -14.52
CA ILE A 134 3.19 11.90 -14.23
C ILE A 134 3.29 12.88 -13.09
#